data_AF-A0A9D5BRM3-F1
#
_entry.id   AF-A0A9D5BRM3-F1
#
_cell.length_a   1.000
_cell.length_b   1.000
_cell.length_c   1.000
_cell.angle_alpha   90.00
_cell.angle_beta   90.00
_cell.angle_gamma   90.00
#
_symmetry.space_group_name_H-M   'P 1'
#
loop_
_entity.id
_entity.type
_entity.pdbx_description
1 polymer ?
#
loop_
_entity_poly.entity_id
_entity_poly.type
_entity_poly.pdbx_seq_one_letter_code
_entity_poly.pdbx_strand_id
1 'polypeptide(L)'
;MNVEEEVGRLREEIKRLGKLQSDGSYKMNEQNVGLDCVVKVTFGTLFHDDQCANIFEALVGTLRAAKKRKVLTYEGELLLQGVHDNVEITLNPTPAAAAAN
;
A
#
# COMPACT_ATOMS: atom_id res chain seq x y z
N MET A 1 -1.57 -20.25 0.92
CA MET A 1 -1.04 -18.90 0.64
C MET A 1 -0.86 -18.18 1.96
N ASN A 2 0.36 -17.72 2.27
CA ASN A 2 0.61 -17.00 3.51
C ASN A 2 0.31 -15.52 3.27
N VAL A 3 -0.83 -15.04 3.77
CA VAL A 3 -1.34 -13.69 3.55
C VAL A 3 -0.31 -12.60 3.90
N GLU A 4 0.59 -12.90 4.84
CA GLU A 4 1.66 -11.98 5.27
C GLU A 4 2.72 -11.75 4.20
N GLU A 5 3.13 -12.81 3.50
CA GLU A 5 4.10 -12.71 2.41
C GLU A 5 3.48 -11.95 1.22
N GLU A 6 2.21 -12.20 0.93
CA GLU A 6 1.47 -11.49 -0.12
C GLU A 6 1.35 -10.00 0.17
N VAL A 7 1.06 -9.61 1.42
CA VAL A 7 1.03 -8.19 1.83
C VAL A 7 2.43 -7.56 1.71
N GLY A 8 3.49 -8.32 2.00
CA GLY A 8 4.87 -7.88 1.80
C GLY A 8 5.19 -7.59 0.33
N ARG A 9 4.86 -8.52 -0.57
CA ARG A 9 5.04 -8.33 -2.03
C ARG A 9 4.20 -7.18 -2.57
N LEU A 10 2.95 -7.05 -2.09
CA LEU A 10 2.06 -5.96 -2.48
C LEU A 10 2.67 -4.59 -2.14
N ARG A 11 3.34 -4.47 -0.98
CA ARG A 11 4.05 -3.25 -0.59
C ARG A 11 5.20 -2.92 -1.55
N GLU A 12 5.94 -3.92 -2.02
CA GLU A 12 7.03 -3.70 -2.98
C GLU A 12 6.51 -3.26 -4.34
N GLU A 13 5.43 -3.88 -4.82
CA GLU A 13 4.79 -3.46 -6.07
C GLU A 13 4.17 -2.06 -5.97
N ILE A 14 3.54 -1.73 -4.83
CA ILE A 14 3.08 -0.35 -4.56
C ILE A 14 4.26 0.63 -4.58
N LYS A 15 5.43 0.27 -4.04
CA LYS A 15 6.64 1.11 -4.10
C LYS A 15 7.20 1.25 -5.52
N ARG A 16 7.11 0.19 -6.33
CA ARG A 16 7.57 0.15 -7.72
C ARG A 16 6.70 1.00 -8.63
N LEU A 17 5.38 0.91 -8.47
CA LEU A 17 4.38 1.58 -9.31
C LEU A 17 3.98 2.96 -8.78
N GLY A 18 3.96 3.12 -7.47
CA GLY A 18 3.57 4.35 -6.81
C GLY A 18 4.63 5.42 -6.93
N LYS A 19 4.18 6.67 -6.92
CA LYS A 19 5.07 7.82 -6.89
C LYS A 19 5.48 8.08 -5.45
N LEU A 20 6.79 8.13 -5.19
CA LEU A 20 7.29 8.68 -3.94
C LEU A 20 6.86 10.15 -3.89
N GLN A 21 5.88 10.46 -3.05
CA GLN A 21 5.55 11.84 -2.80
C GLN A 21 6.52 12.34 -1.73
N SER A 22 7.51 13.13 -2.15
CA SER A 22 8.34 13.96 -1.26
C SER A 22 7.53 15.15 -0.71
N ASP A 23 6.22 14.98 -0.55
CA ASP A 23 5.38 16.03 0.01
C ASP A 23 5.80 16.18 1.47
N GLY A 24 6.44 17.30 1.77
CA GLY A 24 7.12 17.60 3.02
C GLY A 24 6.20 17.73 4.23
N SER A 25 5.26 16.81 4.41
CA SER A 25 4.57 16.58 5.68
C SER A 25 5.48 15.87 6.67
N TYR A 26 6.71 16.37 6.80
CA TYR A 26 7.45 16.27 8.05
C TYR A 26 6.60 17.00 9.09
N LYS A 27 5.81 16.27 9.86
CA LYS A 27 5.53 16.76 11.21
C LYS A 27 6.89 16.77 11.90
N MET A 28 7.48 17.96 11.98
CA MET A 28 8.59 18.27 12.85
C MET A 28 8.09 18.13 14.28
N ASN A 29 8.15 16.90 14.80
CA ASN A 29 8.20 16.63 16.23
C ASN A 29 9.49 15.87 16.48
N GLU A 30 10.54 16.67 16.64
CA GLU A 30 11.89 16.57 17.26
C GLU A 30 12.49 15.23 17.73
N GLN A 31 11.81 14.08 17.72
CA GLN A 31 12.36 12.83 18.25
C GLN A 31 12.59 11.69 17.26
N ASN A 32 12.23 11.75 15.97
CA ASN A 32 12.59 10.67 15.03
C ASN A 32 12.69 11.16 13.57
N VAL A 33 13.91 11.31 13.06
CA VAL A 33 14.16 11.55 11.62
C VAL A 33 14.12 10.20 10.91
N GLY A 34 12.93 9.76 10.53
CA GLY A 34 12.74 8.68 9.57
C GLY A 34 12.40 9.29 8.21
N LEU A 35 13.16 8.94 7.16
CA LEU A 35 12.80 9.24 5.78
C LEU A 35 11.56 8.40 5.41
N ASP A 36 10.40 8.86 5.85
CA ASP A 36 9.08 8.32 5.54
C ASP A 36 8.68 8.85 4.16
N CYS A 37 9.07 8.10 3.13
CA CYS A 37 8.55 8.32 1.79
C CYS A 37 7.12 7.77 1.71
N VAL A 38 6.14 8.67 1.74
CA VAL A 38 4.74 8.33 1.48
C VAL A 38 4.60 7.97 0.01
N VAL A 39 4.33 6.70 -0.27
CA VAL A 39 4.09 6.22 -1.63
C VAL A 39 2.60 6.25 -1.89
N LYS A 40 2.19 6.95 -2.95
CA LYS A 40 0.81 6.99 -3.41
C LYS A 40 0.68 6.34 -4.78
N VAL A 41 -0.36 5.53 -4.93
CA VAL A 41 -0.71 4.85 -6.18
C VAL A 41 -2.21 4.74 -6.27
N THR A 42 -2.78 4.85 -7.47
CA THR A 42 -4.22 4.67 -7.67
C THR A 42 -4.58 3.19 -7.77
N PHE A 43 -5.74 2.83 -7.25
CA PHE A 43 -6.26 1.46 -7.34
C PHE A 43 -6.38 1.01 -8.80
N GLY A 44 -6.82 1.90 -9.69
CA GLY A 44 -6.91 1.62 -11.12
C GLY A 44 -5.57 1.21 -11.74
N THR A 45 -4.47 1.86 -11.36
CA THR A 45 -3.12 1.52 -11.85
C THR A 45 -2.63 0.19 -11.29
N LEU A 46 -2.89 -0.10 -10.02
CA LEU A 46 -2.56 -1.41 -9.43
C LEU A 46 -3.38 -2.55 -10.04
N PHE A 47 -4.64 -2.27 -10.37
CA PHE A 47 -5.54 -3.25 -10.94
C PHE A 47 -5.29 -3.48 -12.44
N HIS A 48 -4.91 -2.43 -13.17
CA HIS A 48 -4.47 -2.53 -14.57
C HIS A 48 -3.07 -3.12 -14.72
N ASP A 49 -2.30 -3.28 -13.64
CA ASP A 49 -0.97 -3.86 -13.71
C ASP A 49 -1.05 -5.40 -13.81
N ASP A 50 -0.52 -5.93 -14.92
CA ASP A 50 -0.50 -7.36 -15.20
C ASP A 50 0.30 -8.18 -14.16
N GLN A 51 1.29 -7.61 -13.46
CA GLN A 51 2.02 -8.34 -12.42
C GLN A 51 1.12 -8.54 -11.21
N CYS A 52 0.42 -7.49 -10.78
CA CYS A 52 -0.52 -7.59 -9.67
C CYS A 52 -1.67 -8.56 -9.98
N ALA A 53 -2.22 -8.52 -11.20
CA ALA A 53 -3.27 -9.43 -11.63
C ALA A 53 -2.79 -10.90 -11.77
N ASN A 54 -1.52 -11.13 -12.12
CA ASN A 54 -0.96 -12.48 -12.32
C ASN A 54 -0.38 -13.08 -11.03
N ILE A 55 0.08 -12.26 -10.09
CA ILE A 55 0.67 -12.69 -8.81
C ILE A 55 -0.41 -12.86 -7.73
N PHE A 56 -1.43 -12.00 -7.72
CA PHE A 56 -2.49 -12.03 -6.72
C PHE A 56 -3.79 -12.56 -7.33
N GLU A 57 -4.18 -13.77 -6.94
CA GLU A 57 -5.47 -14.37 -7.30
C GLU A 57 -6.66 -13.49 -6.85
N ALA A 58 -6.48 -12.77 -5.75
CA ALA A 58 -7.44 -11.80 -5.24
C ALA A 58 -6.76 -10.54 -4.69
N LEU A 59 -6.40 -9.59 -5.58
CA LEU A 59 -5.81 -8.29 -5.20
C LEU A 59 -6.59 -7.58 -4.08
N VAL A 60 -7.93 -7.55 -4.19
CA VAL A 60 -8.82 -6.92 -3.22
C VAL A 60 -8.75 -7.61 -1.85
N GLY A 61 -8.50 -8.92 -1.81
CA GLY A 61 -8.30 -9.69 -0.57
C GLY A 61 -7.02 -9.28 0.15
N THR A 62 -5.91 -9.18 -0.60
CA THR A 62 -4.61 -8.76 -0.07
C THR A 62 -4.63 -7.30 0.39
N LEU A 63 -5.27 -6.41 -0.38
CA LEU A 63 -5.50 -5.01 0.00
C LEU A 63 -6.31 -4.90 1.30
N ARG A 64 -7.38 -5.71 1.46
CA ARG A 64 -8.19 -5.73 2.67
C ARG A 64 -7.38 -6.21 3.88
N ALA A 65 -6.54 -7.23 3.71
CA ALA A 65 -5.65 -7.72 4.76
C ALA A 65 -4.61 -6.65 5.15
N ALA A 66 -4.01 -5.98 4.17
CA ALA A 66 -3.06 -4.90 4.38
C ALA A 66 -3.69 -3.69 5.10
N LYS A 67 -4.92 -3.30 4.72
CA LYS A 67 -5.68 -2.24 5.39
C LYS A 67 -6.03 -2.61 6.84
N LYS A 68 -6.45 -3.85 7.10
CA LYS A 68 -6.71 -4.35 8.47
C LYS A 68 -5.46 -4.28 9.36
N ARG A 69 -4.28 -4.47 8.77
CA ARG A 69 -2.97 -4.36 9.43
C ARG A 69 -2.40 -2.94 9.46
N LYS A 70 -3.12 -1.95 8.93
CA LYS A 70 -2.70 -0.54 8.80
C LYS A 70 -1.40 -0.36 7.99
N VAL A 71 -1.11 -1.28 7.07
CA VAL A 71 0.06 -1.20 6.16
C VAL A 71 -0.19 -0.17 5.05
N LEU A 72 -1.45 0.00 4.65
CA LEU A 72 -1.88 0.96 3.66
C LEU A 72 -3.23 1.55 4.04
N THR A 73 -3.50 2.74 3.52
CA THR A 73 -4.70 3.52 3.77
C THR A 73 -5.28 3.94 2.41
N TYR A 74 -6.57 3.74 2.23
CA TYR A 74 -7.31 4.17 1.04
C TYR A 74 -8.73 4.56 1.43
N GLU A 75 -9.32 5.49 0.67
CA GLU A 75 -10.71 5.90 0.84
C GLU A 75 -11.67 4.84 0.30
N GLY A 76 -12.72 4.55 1.06
CA GLY A 76 -13.67 3.48 0.77
C GLY A 76 -13.37 2.16 1.48
N GLU A 77 -14.41 1.41 1.82
CA GLU A 77 -14.29 0.12 2.52
C GLU A 77 -14.18 -1.06 1.55
N LEU A 78 -14.77 -0.92 0.36
CA LEU A 78 -14.78 -1.89 -0.73
C LEU A 78 -14.31 -1.20 -2.01
N LEU A 79 -13.30 -1.76 -2.67
CA LEU A 79 -12.82 -1.28 -3.97
C LEU A 79 -13.44 -2.15 -5.05
N LEU A 80 -14.35 -1.55 -5.81
CA LEU A 80 -14.98 -2.16 -6.98
C LEU A 80 -14.31 -1.65 -8.26
N GLN A 81 -13.96 -2.60 -9.14
CA GLN A 81 -13.39 -2.31 -10.46
C GLN A 81 -14.29 -1.34 -11.24
N GLY A 82 -13.69 -0.35 -11.90
CA GLY A 82 -14.40 0.66 -12.71
C GLY A 82 -14.97 1.83 -11.91
N VAL A 83 -15.44 1.62 -10.68
CA VAL A 83 -15.95 2.71 -9.81
C VAL A 83 -14.82 3.34 -9.00
N HIS A 84 -13.88 2.53 -8.53
CA HIS A 84 -12.82 2.96 -7.62
C HIS A 84 -11.45 3.12 -8.30
N ASP A 85 -11.41 3.20 -9.64
CA ASP A 85 -10.15 3.35 -10.39
C ASP A 85 -9.33 4.56 -9.95
N ASN A 86 -10.00 5.65 -9.56
CA ASN A 86 -9.38 6.89 -9.10
C ASN A 86 -9.09 6.93 -7.59
N VAL A 87 -9.34 5.84 -6.85
CA VAL A 87 -9.04 5.81 -5.41
C VAL A 87 -7.54 5.78 -5.20
N GLU A 88 -7.03 6.73 -4.42
CA GLU A 88 -5.64 6.77 -4.03
C GLU A 88 -5.38 5.83 -2.84
N ILE A 89 -4.46 4.89 -3.06
CA ILE A 89 -3.89 4.03 -2.04
C ILE A 89 -2.59 4.65 -1.58
N THR A 90 -2.57 5.01 -0.31
CA THR A 90 -1.41 5.55 0.38
C THR A 90 -0.77 4.44 1.19
N LEU A 91 0.50 4.13 0.91
CA LEU A 91 1.25 3.20 1.73
C LEU A 91 1.63 3.89 3.04
N ASN A 92 1.29 3.28 4.18
CA ASN A 92 1.77 3.80 5.46
C ASN A 92 3.25 3.43 5.64
N PRO A 93 4.05 4.30 6.26
CA PRO A 93 5.38 3.96 6.73
C PRO A 93 5.26 2.99 7.91
N THR A 94 4.98 1.72 7.64
CA THR A 94 5.10 0.70 8.68
C THR A 94 6.59 0.44 8.94
N PRO A 95 7.03 0.47 10.21
CA PRO A 95 8.40 0.16 10.58
C PRO A 95 8.67 -1.29 10.20
N ALA A 96 9.78 -1.54 9.53
CA ALA A 96 10.23 -2.84 9.07
C ALA A 96 10.61 -3.81 10.22
N ALA A 97 10.00 -3.72 11.41
CA ALA A 97 10.53 -4.32 12.64
C ALA A 97 9.54 -5.08 13.54
N ALA A 98 8.25 -5.24 13.20
CA ALA A 98 7.26 -5.84 14.13
C ALA A 98 6.88 -7.31 13.85
N ALA A 99 7.73 -8.08 13.17
CA ALA A 99 7.52 -9.52 12.96
C ALA A 99 8.77 -10.32 13.36
N ALA A 100 9.02 -10.38 14.66
CA ALA A 100 9.78 -11.44 15.31
C ALA A 100 9.35 -11.49 16.78
N ASN A 101 8.37 -12.33 17.09
CA ASN A 101 8.18 -12.85 18.45
C ASN A 101 7.68 -14.30 18.32
#